data_AF-A0A954DE34-F1
#
_entry.id   AF-A0A954DE34-F1
#
_cell.length_a   1.000
_cell.length_b   1.000
_cell.length_c   1.000
_cell.angle_alpha   90.00
_cell.angle_beta   90.00
_cell.angle_gamma   90.00
#
_symmetry.space_group_name_H-M   'P 1'
#
loop_
_entity.id
_entity.type
_entity.pdbx_description
1 polymer ?
#
loop_
_entity_poly.entity_id
_entity_poly.type
_entity_poly.pdbx_seq_one_letter_code
_entity_poly.pdbx_strand_id
1 'polypeptide(L)'
;LVINNDPCYAYLMRANSTTDQKLVMAHVYGHCDFFKNNYWFSKTNRKMMDVMANHGTRIRAYMDRHGVGVVEDFIDRVHALDNLIDPHSPFIERRAQPNAQADETYEEPRIRAKDYMDRYINPPEVLAAERKKREEAAVQARRFPPEPTRDVLLFLQQFAPLERWQQDVIAMLRDESYYFVPQMMTKIMNEGWAVYWHSKLMCEHLVEPSEIVTYCDHHSGTLATQPGRVNPYKLGVELFRDIEDRWNRGKFGLAWQNLDIDERRSFDAGLGLGREKIFEVRRDHNDVTFIDNFLCEEFAEAQNLYVYGFNQRTGQYEILDRDWTKVKQQLLWSLTNFGQPRISIVDANYRNRGELYLFHDWNGVDLQFEQAKLTMRSLFELWSRPVHVETREEGEGRLMSYDGTDFEVQEMTNSADAAPVVGYAPRA
;
A
#
# COMPACT_ATOMS: atom_id res chain seq x y z
N LEU A 1 13.50 19.15 -4.95
CA LEU A 1 12.20 18.75 -4.36
C LEU A 1 11.09 19.25 -5.27
N VAL A 2 10.11 18.42 -5.58
CA VAL A 2 8.88 18.82 -6.29
C VAL A 2 7.69 18.68 -5.34
N ILE A 3 6.79 19.66 -5.35
CA ILE A 3 5.58 19.67 -4.52
C ILE A 3 4.36 19.68 -5.43
N ASN A 4 3.51 18.67 -5.30
CA ASN A 4 2.26 18.53 -6.05
C ASN A 4 1.21 19.54 -5.58
N ASN A 5 1.38 20.79 -6.00
CA ASN A 5 0.48 21.91 -5.74
C ASN A 5 -0.07 22.47 -7.07
N ASP A 6 -1.05 23.37 -7.02
CA ASP A 6 -1.56 24.08 -8.21
C ASP A 6 -1.40 25.60 -8.04
N PRO A 7 -0.36 26.23 -8.65
CA PRO A 7 0.66 25.65 -9.53
C PRO A 7 1.66 24.76 -8.77
N CYS A 8 2.31 23.85 -9.51
CA CYS A 8 3.34 22.95 -8.96
C CYS A 8 4.62 23.74 -8.64
N TYR A 9 5.26 23.42 -7.52
CA TYR A 9 6.48 24.08 -7.08
C TYR A 9 7.69 23.15 -7.17
N ALA A 10 8.79 23.70 -7.67
CA ALA A 10 10.07 23.02 -7.80
C ALA A 10 11.15 23.81 -7.06
N TYR A 11 11.77 23.18 -6.07
CA TYR A 11 12.91 23.74 -5.36
C TYR A 11 14.20 23.19 -5.94
N LEU A 12 14.98 24.09 -6.55
CA LEU A 12 16.24 23.81 -7.21
C LEU A 12 17.41 24.20 -6.30
N MET A 13 18.44 23.35 -6.27
CA MET A 13 19.65 23.65 -5.49
C MET A 13 20.50 24.66 -6.25
N ARG A 14 20.86 25.78 -5.60
CA ARG A 14 21.66 26.85 -6.22
C ARG A 14 23.07 26.38 -6.64
N ALA A 15 23.61 25.36 -6.00
CA ALA A 15 24.94 24.83 -6.27
C ALA A 15 25.01 23.94 -7.53
N ASN A 16 23.87 23.56 -8.12
CA ASN A 16 23.84 22.72 -9.31
C ASN A 16 24.42 23.45 -10.53
N SER A 17 25.16 22.72 -11.38
CA SER A 17 25.62 23.22 -12.67
C SER A 17 24.44 23.52 -13.60
N THR A 18 24.67 24.29 -14.67
CA THR A 18 23.60 24.58 -15.66
C THR A 18 23.02 23.29 -16.26
N THR A 19 23.86 22.32 -16.60
CA THR A 19 23.44 21.00 -17.10
C THR A 19 22.55 20.28 -16.10
N ASP A 20 22.90 20.33 -14.81
CA ASP A 20 22.11 19.72 -13.74
C ASP A 20 20.78 20.44 -13.53
N GLN A 21 20.77 21.76 -13.67
CA GLN A 21 19.51 22.52 -13.63
C GLN A 21 18.60 22.11 -14.78
N LYS A 22 19.13 22.02 -16.02
CA LYS A 22 18.37 21.54 -17.18
C LYS A 22 17.78 20.15 -16.93
N LEU A 23 18.60 19.22 -16.42
CA LEU A 23 18.18 17.86 -16.08
C LEU A 23 17.07 17.83 -15.02
N VAL A 24 17.29 18.52 -13.90
CA VAL A 24 16.34 18.54 -12.78
C VAL A 24 15.04 19.20 -13.21
N MET A 25 15.07 20.31 -13.94
CA MET A 25 13.87 20.95 -14.47
C MET A 25 13.10 20.02 -15.41
N ALA A 26 13.78 19.38 -16.37
CA ALA A 26 13.15 18.44 -17.30
C ALA A 26 12.52 17.24 -16.57
N HIS A 27 13.18 16.71 -15.55
CA HIS A 27 12.68 15.63 -14.72
C HIS A 27 11.44 16.05 -13.91
N VAL A 28 11.49 17.23 -13.28
CA VAL A 28 10.36 17.81 -12.56
C VAL A 28 9.15 18.00 -13.47
N TYR A 29 9.33 18.42 -14.72
CA TYR A 29 8.23 18.51 -15.68
C TYR A 29 7.52 17.16 -15.89
N GLY A 30 8.28 16.07 -15.95
CA GLY A 30 7.71 14.73 -16.00
C GLY A 30 6.86 14.41 -14.77
N HIS A 31 7.34 14.71 -13.56
CA HIS A 31 6.54 14.55 -12.34
C HIS A 31 5.28 15.42 -12.33
N CYS A 32 5.40 16.71 -12.71
CA CYS A 32 4.26 17.62 -12.79
C CYS A 32 3.15 17.07 -13.70
N ASP A 33 3.54 16.55 -14.86
CA ASP A 33 2.62 15.90 -15.79
C ASP A 33 2.04 14.59 -15.24
N PHE A 34 2.83 13.80 -14.52
CA PHE A 34 2.35 12.58 -13.87
C PHE A 34 1.30 12.89 -12.80
N PHE A 35 1.63 13.77 -11.85
CA PHE A 35 0.74 14.16 -10.74
C PHE A 35 -0.58 14.74 -11.22
N LYS A 36 -0.56 15.53 -12.30
CA LYS A 36 -1.76 16.19 -12.82
C LYS A 36 -2.75 15.22 -13.46
N ASN A 37 -2.26 14.13 -14.04
CA ASN A 37 -3.04 13.31 -14.97
C ASN A 37 -3.12 11.82 -14.59
N ASN A 38 -2.46 11.38 -13.52
CA ASN A 38 -2.63 10.01 -13.01
C ASN A 38 -3.83 9.94 -12.05
N TYR A 39 -4.67 8.92 -12.22
CA TYR A 39 -5.91 8.71 -11.46
C TYR A 39 -5.67 8.60 -9.95
N TRP A 40 -4.56 8.01 -9.51
CA TRP A 40 -4.24 7.84 -8.09
C TRP A 40 -3.93 9.16 -7.38
N PHE A 41 -3.59 10.21 -8.13
CA PHE A 41 -3.44 11.57 -7.61
C PHE A 41 -4.74 12.40 -7.67
N SER A 42 -5.83 11.86 -8.22
CA SER A 42 -7.10 12.59 -8.40
C SER A 42 -7.74 13.04 -7.08
N LYS A 43 -7.48 12.32 -5.98
CA LYS A 43 -7.98 12.62 -4.64
C LYS A 43 -6.97 13.41 -3.78
N THR A 44 -5.77 13.67 -4.29
CA THR A 44 -4.73 14.39 -3.55
C THR A 44 -5.05 15.87 -3.46
N ASN A 45 -4.89 16.46 -2.27
CA ASN A 45 -5.08 17.89 -2.07
C ASN A 45 -3.98 18.70 -2.78
N ARG A 46 -4.36 19.55 -3.74
CA ARG A 46 -3.46 20.41 -4.52
C ARG A 46 -3.10 21.74 -3.85
N LYS A 47 -3.53 21.94 -2.60
CA LYS A 47 -3.19 23.10 -1.76
C LYS A 47 -2.51 22.65 -0.47
N MET A 48 -1.78 21.54 -0.53
CA MET A 48 -1.19 20.93 0.66
C MET A 48 -0.21 21.87 1.38
N MET A 49 0.45 22.80 0.68
CA MET A 49 1.30 23.79 1.35
C MET A 49 0.51 24.71 2.28
N ASP A 50 -0.67 25.16 1.87
CA ASP A 50 -1.52 26.03 2.69
C ASP A 50 -2.08 25.24 3.89
N VAL A 51 -2.42 23.97 3.67
CA VAL A 51 -2.91 23.06 4.71
C VAL A 51 -1.82 22.78 5.75
N MET A 52 -0.61 22.39 5.32
CA MET A 52 0.54 22.18 6.21
C MET A 52 0.91 23.45 6.97
N ALA A 53 0.83 24.63 6.35
CA ALA A 53 1.06 25.90 7.04
C ALA A 53 0.00 26.18 8.12
N ASN A 54 -1.26 25.84 7.85
CA ASN A 54 -2.34 25.91 8.83
C ASN A 54 -2.12 24.90 9.97
N HIS A 55 -1.83 23.63 9.65
CA HIS A 55 -1.48 22.59 10.63
C HIS A 55 -0.34 23.06 11.53
N GLY A 56 0.76 23.56 10.96
CA GLY A 56 1.89 24.09 11.71
C GLY A 56 1.55 25.28 12.61
N THR A 57 0.54 26.09 12.27
CA THR A 57 0.03 27.16 13.15
C THR A 57 -0.76 26.60 14.33
N ARG A 58 -1.60 25.58 14.09
CA ARG A 58 -2.39 24.91 15.12
C ARG A 58 -1.50 24.12 16.09
N ILE A 59 -0.51 23.38 15.56
CA ILE A 59 0.49 22.68 16.36
C ILE A 59 1.22 23.65 17.28
N ARG A 60 1.70 24.80 16.77
CA ARG A 60 2.33 25.84 17.61
C ARG A 60 1.40 26.34 18.71
N ALA A 61 0.12 26.57 18.40
CA ALA A 61 -0.86 26.97 19.40
C ALA A 61 -1.10 25.88 20.48
N TYR A 62 -0.97 24.59 20.14
CA TYR A 62 -1.00 23.51 21.12
C TYR A 62 0.29 23.45 21.94
N MET A 63 1.46 23.64 21.32
CA MET A 63 2.74 23.72 22.02
C MET A 63 2.75 24.86 23.06
N ASP A 64 2.16 26.01 22.73
CA ASP A 64 2.04 27.15 23.66
C ASP A 64 1.15 26.82 24.88
N ARG A 65 0.14 25.95 24.72
CA ARG A 65 -0.83 25.61 25.78
C ARG A 65 -0.43 24.41 26.61
N HIS A 66 0.12 23.38 25.98
CA HIS A 66 0.40 22.08 26.58
C HIS A 66 1.90 21.82 26.81
N GLY A 67 2.76 22.67 26.24
CA GLY A 67 4.21 22.52 26.28
C GLY A 67 4.75 21.83 25.03
N VAL A 68 5.96 22.23 24.63
CA VAL A 68 6.66 21.72 23.44
C VAL A 68 6.84 20.21 23.51
N GLY A 69 7.47 19.71 24.57
CA GLY A 69 7.77 18.27 24.70
C GLY A 69 6.53 17.39 24.71
N VAL A 70 5.43 17.83 25.34
CA VAL A 70 4.18 17.05 25.37
C VAL A 70 3.58 16.88 23.97
N VAL A 71 3.63 17.93 23.15
CA VAL A 71 3.09 17.89 21.78
C VAL A 71 4.04 17.14 20.84
N GLU A 72 5.35 17.35 20.95
CA GLU A 72 6.35 16.61 20.17
C GLU A 72 6.31 15.11 20.46
N ASP A 73 6.32 14.71 21.74
CA ASP A 73 6.22 13.31 22.14
C ASP A 73 4.93 12.67 21.60
N PHE A 74 3.81 13.42 21.60
CA PHE A 74 2.55 12.94 21.03
C PHE A 74 2.63 12.77 19.51
N ILE A 75 3.22 13.73 18.80
CA ILE A 75 3.43 13.67 17.35
C ILE A 75 4.32 12.47 16.99
N ASP A 76 5.41 12.24 17.72
CA ASP A 76 6.33 11.11 17.49
C ASP A 76 5.61 9.75 17.64
N ARG A 77 4.72 9.62 18.63
CA ARG A 77 3.90 8.42 18.83
C ARG A 77 2.93 8.19 17.68
N VAL A 78 2.32 9.25 17.16
CA VAL A 78 1.42 9.16 16.01
C VAL A 78 2.20 8.84 14.73
N HIS A 79 3.39 9.41 14.54
CA HIS A 79 4.26 9.08 13.41
C HIS A 79 4.71 7.62 13.41
N ALA A 80 4.87 6.99 14.58
CA ALA A 80 5.11 5.54 14.65
C ALA A 80 3.97 4.67 14.08
N LEU A 81 2.81 5.27 13.81
CA LEU A 81 1.60 4.64 13.28
C LEU A 81 1.17 5.23 11.92
N ASP A 82 1.96 6.12 11.32
CA ASP A 82 1.60 6.88 10.11
C ASP A 82 1.23 6.00 8.91
N ASN A 83 1.81 4.81 8.87
CA ASN A 83 1.63 3.79 7.84
C ASN A 83 0.42 2.87 8.10
N LEU A 84 -0.19 2.93 9.30
CA LEU A 84 -1.39 2.15 9.66
C LEU A 84 -2.68 2.84 9.23
N ILE A 85 -2.67 3.33 7.99
CA ILE A 85 -3.84 3.89 7.30
C ILE A 85 -4.27 2.94 6.19
N ASP A 86 -5.52 3.07 5.74
CA ASP A 86 -5.95 2.38 4.53
C ASP A 86 -5.67 3.27 3.30
N PRO A 87 -4.68 2.93 2.43
CA PRO A 87 -4.33 3.72 1.25
C PRO A 87 -5.49 3.92 0.28
N HIS A 88 -6.46 2.99 0.27
CA HIS A 88 -7.60 3.03 -0.64
C HIS A 88 -8.80 3.78 -0.06
N SER A 89 -8.77 4.17 1.22
CA SER A 89 -9.89 4.84 1.87
C SER A 89 -10.42 6.08 1.11
N PRO A 90 -9.58 6.94 0.48
CA PRO A 90 -10.08 8.10 -0.27
C PRO A 90 -10.92 7.74 -1.51
N PHE A 91 -10.84 6.49 -1.98
CA PHE A 91 -11.58 5.98 -3.14
C PHE A 91 -12.82 5.16 -2.75
N ILE A 92 -13.01 4.87 -1.46
CA ILE A 92 -14.11 4.06 -0.96
C ILE A 92 -15.20 4.99 -0.41
N GLU A 93 -16.38 4.98 -1.03
CA GLU A 93 -17.57 5.63 -0.47
C GLU A 93 -18.16 4.74 0.63
N ARG A 94 -17.78 5.00 1.88
CA ARG A 94 -18.37 4.31 3.03
C ARG A 94 -19.79 4.85 3.26
N ARG A 95 -20.81 4.05 2.91
CA ARG A 95 -22.18 4.34 3.33
C ARG A 95 -22.23 4.34 4.85
N ALA A 96 -22.81 5.38 5.45
CA ALA A 96 -23.06 5.42 6.89
C ALA A 96 -23.84 4.15 7.27
N GLN A 97 -23.29 3.35 8.19
CA GLN A 97 -24.01 2.19 8.69
C GLN A 97 -25.30 2.71 9.35
N PRO A 98 -26.48 2.24 8.92
CA PRO A 98 -27.72 2.57 9.62
C PRO A 98 -27.56 2.12 11.07
N ASN A 99 -27.89 3.00 12.02
CA ASN A 99 -27.83 2.75 13.45
C ASN A 99 -28.35 1.34 13.77
N ALA A 100 -27.47 0.47 14.24
CA ALA A 100 -27.82 -0.86 14.75
C ALA A 100 -28.49 -0.72 16.13
N GLN A 101 -29.63 -0.06 16.18
CA GLN A 101 -30.62 -0.22 17.24
C GLN A 101 -31.80 -0.98 16.64
N ALA A 102 -31.58 -2.27 16.36
CA ALA A 102 -32.64 -3.23 16.16
C ALA A 102 -32.64 -4.14 17.39
N ASP A 103 -33.36 -3.70 18.42
CA ASP A 103 -33.72 -4.53 19.56
C ASP A 103 -34.81 -5.51 19.07
N GLU A 104 -34.40 -6.56 18.36
CA GLU A 104 -35.30 -7.62 17.89
C GLU A 104 -35.41 -8.70 18.97
N THR A 105 -36.52 -8.69 19.71
CA THR A 105 -36.98 -9.86 20.46
C THR A 105 -37.11 -11.04 19.50
N TYR A 106 -36.24 -12.03 19.66
CA TYR A 106 -36.15 -13.19 18.77
C TYR A 106 -37.22 -14.24 19.09
N GLU A 107 -38.06 -14.56 18.10
CA GLU A 107 -38.82 -15.80 18.03
C GLU A 107 -38.11 -16.77 17.07
N GLU A 108 -37.93 -18.02 17.49
CA GLU A 108 -37.39 -19.06 16.60
C GLU A 108 -38.29 -19.18 15.35
N PRO A 109 -37.75 -19.07 14.12
CA PRO A 109 -38.53 -19.21 12.91
C PRO A 109 -38.90 -20.68 12.72
N ARG A 110 -39.93 -21.13 13.43
CA ARG A 110 -40.50 -22.47 13.27
C ARG A 110 -41.49 -22.43 12.13
N ILE A 111 -41.31 -23.30 11.15
CA ILE A 111 -42.32 -23.49 10.11
C ILE A 111 -43.52 -24.14 10.79
N ARG A 112 -44.71 -23.52 10.72
CA ARG A 112 -45.93 -24.05 11.33
C ARG A 112 -46.23 -25.45 10.79
N ALA A 113 -46.12 -26.45 11.67
CA ALA A 113 -46.39 -27.86 11.38
C ALA A 113 -47.44 -28.41 12.36
N LYS A 114 -48.09 -29.53 11.99
CA LYS A 114 -48.90 -30.33 12.93
C LYS A 114 -47.96 -31.17 13.80
N ASP A 115 -48.33 -31.47 15.05
CA ASP A 115 -47.49 -32.17 16.05
C ASP A 115 -46.74 -33.40 15.51
N TYR A 116 -47.39 -34.20 14.65
CA TYR A 116 -46.79 -35.43 14.10
C TYR A 116 -45.79 -35.18 12.94
N MET A 117 -45.80 -34.00 12.33
CA MET A 117 -44.90 -33.61 11.23
C MET A 117 -43.81 -32.63 11.66
N ASP A 118 -43.92 -32.05 12.87
CA ASP A 118 -42.97 -31.05 13.36
C ASP A 118 -41.53 -31.57 13.39
N ARG A 119 -41.34 -32.84 13.79
CA ARG A 119 -40.02 -33.50 13.80
C ARG A 119 -39.38 -33.66 12.41
N TYR A 120 -40.18 -33.70 11.35
CA TYR A 120 -39.71 -33.85 9.96
C TYR A 120 -39.57 -32.51 9.24
N ILE A 121 -40.43 -31.53 9.59
CA ILE A 121 -40.44 -30.19 9.01
C ILE A 121 -39.39 -29.29 9.69
N ASN A 122 -39.19 -29.46 11.00
CA ASN A 122 -38.21 -28.75 11.81
C ASN A 122 -37.24 -29.75 12.49
N PRO A 123 -36.32 -30.40 11.76
CA PRO A 123 -35.40 -31.35 12.35
C PRO A 123 -34.53 -30.68 13.43
N PRO A 124 -34.35 -31.32 14.61
CA PRO A 124 -33.60 -30.72 15.72
C PRO A 124 -32.12 -30.45 15.37
N GLU A 125 -31.53 -31.23 14.45
CA GLU A 125 -30.16 -31.03 13.99
C GLU A 125 -29.99 -29.75 13.16
N VAL A 126 -30.97 -29.41 12.32
CA VAL A 126 -30.96 -28.20 11.48
C VAL A 126 -31.17 -26.96 12.35
N LEU A 127 -32.13 -27.02 13.28
CA LEU A 127 -32.37 -25.95 14.25
C LEU A 127 -31.18 -25.71 15.19
N ALA A 128 -30.48 -26.78 15.60
CA ALA A 128 -29.26 -26.67 16.40
C ALA A 128 -28.10 -26.05 15.61
N ALA A 129 -27.93 -26.42 14.33
CA ALA A 129 -26.93 -25.81 13.45
C ALA A 129 -27.23 -24.34 13.17
N GLU A 130 -28.50 -23.95 13.00
CA GLU A 130 -28.93 -22.56 12.87
C GLU A 130 -28.75 -21.75 14.15
N ARG A 131 -29.10 -22.33 15.32
CA ARG A 131 -28.79 -21.73 16.63
C ARG A 131 -27.30 -21.49 16.79
N LYS A 132 -26.45 -22.49 16.51
CA LYS A 132 -25.00 -22.37 16.61
C LYS A 132 -24.46 -21.28 15.68
N LYS A 133 -24.86 -21.27 14.40
CA LYS A 133 -24.50 -20.22 13.44
C LYS A 133 -24.93 -18.83 13.91
N ARG A 134 -26.09 -18.71 14.55
CA ARG A 134 -26.61 -17.42 15.05
C ARG A 134 -25.94 -16.99 16.35
N GLU A 135 -25.58 -17.92 17.22
CA GLU A 135 -24.75 -17.66 18.40
C GLU A 135 -23.35 -17.18 17.98
N GLU A 136 -22.73 -17.84 17.00
CA GLU A 136 -21.49 -17.39 16.37
C GLU A 136 -21.65 -16.00 15.74
N ALA A 137 -22.74 -15.75 15.01
CA ALA A 137 -23.05 -14.44 14.44
C ALA A 137 -23.35 -13.37 15.50
N ALA A 138 -23.95 -13.72 16.64
CA ALA A 138 -24.20 -12.81 17.74
C ALA A 138 -22.91 -12.47 18.50
N VAL A 139 -21.98 -13.42 18.61
CA VAL A 139 -20.63 -13.16 19.14
C VAL A 139 -19.84 -12.27 18.17
N GLN A 140 -19.93 -12.50 16.86
CA GLN A 140 -19.33 -11.60 15.86
C GLN A 140 -19.98 -10.21 15.88
N ALA A 141 -21.31 -10.11 16.04
CA ALA A 141 -22.03 -8.84 16.16
C ALA A 141 -21.71 -8.08 17.46
N ARG A 142 -21.17 -8.76 18.48
CA ARG A 142 -20.63 -8.11 19.69
C ARG A 142 -19.23 -7.54 19.49
N ARG A 143 -18.49 -7.93 18.44
CA ARG A 143 -17.17 -7.37 18.15
C ARG A 143 -17.34 -5.93 17.67
N PHE A 144 -16.50 -5.06 18.20
CA PHE A 144 -16.47 -3.66 17.81
C PHE A 144 -15.06 -3.33 17.36
N PRO A 145 -14.81 -2.96 16.10
CA PRO A 145 -15.77 -2.69 15.04
C PRO A 145 -16.44 -3.95 14.47
N PRO A 146 -17.64 -3.84 13.84
CA PRO A 146 -18.33 -4.99 13.23
C PRO A 146 -17.54 -5.67 12.10
N GLU A 147 -16.74 -4.88 11.37
CA GLU A 147 -15.83 -5.35 10.35
C GLU A 147 -14.39 -4.94 10.70
N PRO A 148 -13.39 -5.81 10.45
CA PRO A 148 -12.00 -5.45 10.66
C PRO A 148 -11.62 -4.14 9.97
N THR A 149 -11.11 -3.19 10.74
CA THR A 149 -10.79 -1.84 10.25
C THR A 149 -9.29 -1.71 10.01
N ARG A 150 -8.92 -1.52 8.74
CA ARG A 150 -7.52 -1.31 8.33
C ARG A 150 -6.98 0.07 8.69
N ASP A 151 -7.84 1.09 8.71
CA ASP A 151 -7.46 2.46 9.04
C ASP A 151 -7.42 2.64 10.57
N VAL A 152 -6.28 2.27 11.15
CA VAL A 152 -6.03 2.30 12.59
C VAL A 152 -6.04 3.74 13.10
N LEU A 153 -5.42 4.67 12.37
CA LEU A 153 -5.40 6.09 12.78
C LEU A 153 -6.80 6.69 12.85
N LEU A 154 -7.66 6.45 11.85
CA LEU A 154 -9.04 6.93 11.89
C LEU A 154 -9.82 6.32 13.07
N PHE A 155 -9.61 5.02 13.33
CA PHE A 155 -10.26 4.34 14.44
C PHE A 155 -9.84 4.95 15.78
N LEU A 156 -8.54 5.16 16.00
CA LEU A 156 -8.03 5.80 17.21
C LEU A 156 -8.55 7.23 17.34
N GLN A 157 -8.57 8.01 16.25
CA GLN A 157 -9.13 9.36 16.24
C GLN A 157 -10.59 9.40 16.73
N GLN A 158 -11.40 8.41 16.37
CA GLN A 158 -12.83 8.39 16.67
C GLN A 158 -13.17 7.78 18.03
N PHE A 159 -12.44 6.74 18.45
CA PHE A 159 -12.84 5.90 19.59
C PHE A 159 -11.83 5.89 20.74
N ALA A 160 -10.59 6.33 20.54
CA ALA A 160 -9.60 6.36 21.61
C ALA A 160 -9.92 7.47 22.64
N PRO A 161 -9.57 7.27 23.92
CA PRO A 161 -9.83 8.22 25.00
C PRO A 161 -8.86 9.43 24.95
N LEU A 162 -8.88 10.17 23.85
CA LEU A 162 -7.96 11.27 23.56
C LEU A 162 -8.60 12.64 23.87
N GLU A 163 -7.75 13.59 24.24
CA GLU A 163 -8.15 14.99 24.34
C GLU A 163 -8.46 15.58 22.95
N ARG A 164 -9.25 16.66 22.92
CA ARG A 164 -9.65 17.30 21.65
C ARG A 164 -8.47 17.74 20.78
N TRP A 165 -7.38 18.22 21.39
CA TRP A 165 -6.20 18.62 20.64
C TRP A 165 -5.43 17.40 20.11
N GLN A 166 -5.36 16.30 20.85
CA GLN A 166 -4.74 15.05 20.42
C GLN A 166 -5.48 14.44 19.22
N GLN A 167 -6.81 14.40 19.28
CA GLN A 167 -7.65 13.96 18.15
C GLN A 167 -7.41 14.80 16.90
N ASP A 168 -7.26 16.11 17.09
CA ASP A 168 -6.99 17.04 15.99
C ASP A 168 -5.58 16.86 15.41
N VAL A 169 -4.56 16.61 16.24
CA VAL A 169 -3.21 16.26 15.77
C VAL A 169 -3.23 14.99 14.93
N ILE A 170 -3.92 13.93 15.38
CA ILE A 170 -4.08 12.70 14.59
C ILE A 170 -4.77 12.99 13.25
N ALA A 171 -5.82 13.81 13.26
CA ALA A 171 -6.54 14.18 12.05
C ALA A 171 -5.63 14.91 11.04
N MET A 172 -4.81 15.86 11.51
CA MET A 172 -3.86 16.60 10.68
C MET A 172 -2.78 15.69 10.09
N LEU A 173 -2.15 14.85 10.93
CA LEU A 173 -1.10 13.92 10.49
C LEU A 173 -1.65 12.86 9.53
N ARG A 174 -2.86 12.36 9.76
CA ARG A 174 -3.54 11.43 8.85
C ARG A 174 -3.80 12.08 7.48
N ASP A 175 -4.25 13.33 7.42
CA ASP A 175 -4.44 14.07 6.16
C ASP A 175 -3.12 14.25 5.40
N GLU A 176 -2.04 14.55 6.13
CA GLU A 176 -0.69 14.63 5.58
C GLU A 176 -0.19 13.28 5.03
N SER A 177 -0.41 12.17 5.73
CA SER A 177 -0.06 10.83 5.24
C SER A 177 -0.74 10.51 3.89
N TYR A 178 -2.03 10.88 3.73
CA TYR A 178 -2.76 10.67 2.48
C TYR A 178 -2.23 11.47 1.28
N TYR A 179 -1.51 12.57 1.53
CA TYR A 179 -0.83 13.30 0.46
C TYR A 179 0.37 12.53 -0.11
N PHE A 180 1.07 11.74 0.72
CA PHE A 180 2.25 10.97 0.31
C PHE A 180 1.91 9.58 -0.23
N VAL A 181 0.79 8.98 0.19
CA VAL A 181 0.37 7.63 -0.25
C VAL A 181 0.44 7.43 -1.77
N PRO A 182 -0.11 8.31 -2.63
CA PRO A 182 -0.05 8.12 -4.08
C PRO A 182 1.38 8.09 -4.64
N GLN A 183 2.31 8.84 -4.05
CA GLN A 183 3.72 8.83 -4.45
C GLN A 183 4.39 7.49 -4.14
N MET A 184 3.97 6.83 -3.05
CA MET A 184 4.41 5.48 -2.72
C MET A 184 3.80 4.45 -3.68
N MET A 185 2.52 4.60 -4.06
CA MET A 185 1.78 3.66 -4.94
C MET A 185 2.25 3.67 -6.38
N THR A 186 2.88 4.76 -6.79
CA THR A 186 3.28 5.01 -8.17
C THR A 186 4.76 5.30 -8.28
N LYS A 187 5.58 4.87 -7.31
CA LYS A 187 6.99 5.22 -7.24
C LYS A 187 7.74 4.81 -8.52
N ILE A 188 7.60 3.57 -8.97
CA ILE A 188 8.26 3.05 -10.16
C ILE A 188 7.76 3.78 -11.41
N MET A 189 6.44 3.92 -11.55
CA MET A 189 5.83 4.62 -12.68
C MET A 189 6.20 6.09 -12.74
N ASN A 190 6.09 6.81 -11.63
CA ASN A 190 6.32 8.24 -11.55
C ASN A 190 7.79 8.58 -11.84
N GLU A 191 8.72 7.84 -11.22
CA GLU A 191 10.16 8.02 -11.51
C GLU A 191 10.48 7.61 -12.95
N GLY A 192 9.94 6.48 -13.41
CA GLY A 192 10.12 6.01 -14.79
C GLY A 192 9.60 7.00 -15.84
N TRP A 193 8.45 7.62 -15.60
CA TRP A 193 7.86 8.64 -16.46
C TRP A 193 8.69 9.92 -16.49
N ALA A 194 9.16 10.35 -15.32
CA ALA A 194 10.04 11.52 -15.22
C ALA A 194 11.38 11.29 -15.92
N VAL A 195 11.94 10.07 -15.83
CA VAL A 195 13.16 9.69 -16.57
C VAL A 195 12.89 9.59 -18.07
N TYR A 196 11.76 9.03 -18.47
CA TYR A 196 11.38 8.93 -19.89
C TYR A 196 11.36 10.32 -20.53
N TRP A 197 10.67 11.29 -19.92
CA TRP A 197 10.58 12.65 -20.44
C TRP A 197 11.86 13.43 -20.30
N HIS A 198 12.58 13.33 -19.18
CA HIS A 198 13.86 14.04 -19.08
C HIS A 198 14.84 13.56 -20.14
N SER A 199 14.79 12.27 -20.50
CA SER A 199 15.77 11.68 -21.41
C SER A 199 15.46 12.16 -22.81
N LYS A 200 14.17 12.18 -23.15
CA LYS A 200 13.70 12.72 -24.42
C LYS A 200 13.99 14.20 -24.57
N LEU A 201 13.61 15.03 -23.60
CA LEU A 201 13.83 16.48 -23.63
C LEU A 201 15.31 16.84 -23.66
N MET A 202 16.13 16.17 -22.84
CA MET A 202 17.58 16.41 -22.79
C MET A 202 18.22 16.04 -24.13
N CYS A 203 17.96 14.84 -24.66
CA CYS A 203 18.59 14.37 -25.89
C CYS A 203 18.10 15.08 -27.16
N GLU A 204 16.83 15.49 -27.23
CA GLU A 204 16.26 16.07 -28.44
C GLU A 204 16.34 17.60 -28.49
N HIS A 205 16.40 18.28 -27.33
CA HIS A 205 16.15 19.73 -27.28
C HIS A 205 17.07 20.54 -26.35
N LEU A 206 17.51 20.01 -25.21
CA LEU A 206 18.11 20.84 -24.14
C LEU A 206 19.64 20.70 -23.99
N VAL A 207 20.20 19.53 -24.28
CA VAL A 207 21.64 19.26 -24.12
C VAL A 207 22.42 19.86 -25.27
N GLU A 208 23.44 20.64 -24.94
CA GLU A 208 24.43 21.14 -25.90
C GLU A 208 25.59 20.15 -26.06
N PRO A 209 26.34 20.17 -27.18
CA PRO A 209 27.46 19.25 -27.41
C PRO A 209 28.50 19.22 -26.29
N SER A 210 28.75 20.36 -25.63
CA SER A 210 29.66 20.48 -24.49
C SER A 210 29.14 19.84 -23.20
N GLU A 211 27.83 19.60 -23.10
CA GLU A 211 27.16 19.10 -21.90
C GLU A 211 26.93 17.58 -21.94
N ILE A 212 27.11 16.94 -23.10
CA ILE A 212 26.76 15.52 -23.33
C ILE A 212 27.43 14.59 -22.31
N VAL A 213 28.74 14.73 -22.09
CA VAL A 213 29.49 13.83 -21.20
C VAL A 213 28.97 13.97 -19.77
N THR A 214 28.79 15.21 -19.29
CA THR A 214 28.27 15.50 -17.94
C THR A 214 26.85 14.95 -17.77
N TYR A 215 25.98 15.16 -18.76
CA TYR A 215 24.62 14.63 -18.73
C TYR A 215 24.62 13.09 -18.70
N CYS A 216 25.38 12.43 -19.57
CA CYS A 216 25.45 10.97 -19.60
C CYS A 216 26.00 10.38 -18.30
N ASP A 217 27.03 11.00 -17.71
CA ASP A 217 27.60 10.57 -16.44
C ASP A 217 26.55 10.64 -15.30
N HIS A 218 25.91 11.80 -15.13
CA HIS A 218 24.89 11.98 -14.09
C HIS A 218 23.62 11.14 -14.32
N HIS A 219 23.15 11.03 -15.57
CA HIS A 219 21.99 10.20 -15.92
C HIS A 219 22.27 8.73 -15.67
N SER A 220 23.44 8.23 -16.12
CA SER A 220 23.83 6.84 -15.89
C SER A 220 24.04 6.54 -14.40
N GLY A 221 24.58 7.49 -13.62
CA GLY A 221 24.69 7.37 -12.16
C GLY A 221 23.32 7.21 -11.47
N THR A 222 22.29 7.90 -11.97
CA THR A 222 20.91 7.79 -11.47
C THR A 222 20.27 6.44 -11.84
N LEU A 223 20.55 5.93 -13.05
CA LEU A 223 20.01 4.65 -13.54
C LEU A 223 20.85 3.43 -13.14
N ALA A 224 22.01 3.64 -12.52
CA ALA A 224 22.89 2.58 -12.07
C ALA A 224 22.14 1.63 -11.12
N THR A 225 22.32 0.32 -11.33
CA THR A 225 21.67 -0.71 -10.52
C THR A 225 22.76 -1.50 -9.80
N GLN A 226 22.71 -1.51 -8.47
CA GLN A 226 23.59 -2.37 -7.68
C GLN A 226 23.12 -3.83 -7.79
N PRO A 227 24.05 -4.81 -7.83
CA PRO A 227 23.68 -6.23 -7.83
C PRO A 227 22.73 -6.56 -6.67
N GLY A 228 21.65 -7.30 -6.98
CA GLY A 228 20.65 -7.73 -5.99
C GLY A 228 19.63 -6.66 -5.58
N ARG A 229 19.70 -5.42 -6.12
CA ARG A 229 18.67 -4.39 -5.90
C ARG A 229 18.00 -4.03 -7.22
N VAL A 230 16.70 -3.78 -7.16
CA VAL A 230 15.94 -3.22 -8.29
C VAL A 230 16.03 -1.70 -8.20
N ASN A 231 16.40 -1.04 -9.29
CA ASN A 231 16.35 0.42 -9.39
C ASN A 231 14.99 0.84 -9.98
N PRO A 232 14.09 1.49 -9.21
CA PRO A 232 12.78 1.93 -9.69
C PRO A 232 12.84 2.82 -10.93
N TYR A 233 13.85 3.69 -11.02
CA TYR A 233 14.05 4.62 -12.14
C TYR A 233 14.33 3.85 -13.43
N LYS A 234 15.25 2.88 -13.36
CA LYS A 234 15.62 2.03 -14.49
C LYS A 234 14.46 1.13 -14.91
N LEU A 235 13.84 0.44 -13.96
CA LEU A 235 12.72 -0.47 -14.26
C LEU A 235 11.56 0.30 -14.90
N GLY A 236 11.20 1.45 -14.34
CA GLY A 236 10.10 2.26 -14.84
C GLY A 236 10.34 2.80 -16.25
N VAL A 237 11.51 3.41 -16.52
CA VAL A 237 11.80 3.98 -17.85
C VAL A 237 11.88 2.90 -18.93
N GLU A 238 12.53 1.77 -18.62
CA GLU A 238 12.68 0.68 -19.58
C GLU A 238 11.32 0.04 -19.88
N LEU A 239 10.44 -0.07 -18.88
CA LEU A 239 9.09 -0.60 -19.12
C LEU A 239 8.24 0.36 -19.95
N PHE A 240 8.34 1.68 -19.75
CA PHE A 240 7.67 2.65 -20.64
C PHE A 240 8.19 2.59 -22.08
N ARG A 241 9.50 2.48 -22.27
CA ARG A 241 10.13 2.33 -23.59
C ARG A 241 9.67 1.05 -24.29
N ASP A 242 9.62 -0.06 -23.55
CA ASP A 242 9.14 -1.34 -24.03
C ASP A 242 7.65 -1.29 -24.43
N ILE A 243 6.79 -0.68 -23.61
CA ILE A 243 5.37 -0.50 -23.95
C ILE A 243 5.22 0.34 -25.23
N GLU A 244 5.95 1.44 -25.35
CA GLU A 244 5.91 2.28 -26.55
C GLU A 244 6.36 1.49 -27.80
N ASP A 245 7.47 0.74 -27.73
CA ASP A 245 7.96 -0.08 -28.84
C ASP A 245 6.97 -1.18 -29.22
N ARG A 246 6.45 -1.93 -28.25
CA ARG A 246 5.48 -3.01 -28.50
C ARG A 246 4.22 -2.50 -29.18
N TRP A 247 3.67 -1.37 -28.73
CA TRP A 247 2.46 -0.81 -29.35
C TRP A 247 2.74 -0.16 -30.70
N ASN A 248 3.92 0.42 -30.91
CA ASN A 248 4.32 0.92 -32.23
C ASN A 248 4.43 -0.21 -33.26
N ARG A 249 4.99 -1.35 -32.86
CA ARG A 249 5.17 -2.53 -33.72
C ARG A 249 3.96 -3.47 -33.77
N GLY A 250 2.91 -3.20 -32.99
CA GLY A 250 1.74 -4.06 -32.90
C GLY A 250 1.98 -5.41 -32.21
N LYS A 251 3.00 -5.52 -31.35
CA LYS A 251 3.35 -6.73 -30.58
C LYS A 251 2.42 -6.94 -29.40
N PHE A 252 1.11 -7.02 -29.66
CA PHE A 252 0.08 -7.25 -28.66
C PHE A 252 -1.12 -7.99 -29.26
N GLY A 253 -1.94 -8.59 -28.39
CA GLY A 253 -3.15 -9.32 -28.79
C GLY A 253 -2.90 -10.72 -29.34
N LEU A 254 -4.00 -11.42 -29.66
CA LEU A 254 -3.97 -12.83 -30.03
C LEU A 254 -3.21 -13.10 -31.34
N ALA A 255 -3.26 -12.15 -32.27
CA ALA A 255 -2.57 -12.24 -33.57
C ALA A 255 -1.05 -12.32 -33.40
N TRP A 256 -0.48 -11.60 -32.43
CA TRP A 256 0.94 -11.68 -32.12
C TRP A 256 1.28 -12.89 -31.22
N GLN A 257 0.42 -13.21 -30.24
CA GLN A 257 0.64 -14.34 -29.31
C GLN A 257 0.66 -15.70 -30.03
N ASN A 258 -0.10 -15.85 -31.11
CA ASN A 258 -0.18 -17.09 -31.89
C ASN A 258 1.00 -17.29 -32.86
N LEU A 259 1.90 -16.31 -33.00
CA LEU A 259 3.08 -16.44 -33.84
C LEU A 259 4.14 -17.30 -33.16
N ASP A 260 5.00 -17.91 -33.98
CA ASP A 260 6.19 -18.60 -33.46
C ASP A 260 7.18 -17.60 -32.85
N ILE A 261 8.10 -18.08 -32.00
CA ILE A 261 9.05 -17.25 -31.24
C ILE A 261 9.90 -16.38 -32.18
N ASP A 262 10.37 -16.94 -33.28
CA ASP A 262 11.21 -16.22 -34.25
C ASP A 262 10.40 -15.15 -35.03
N GLU A 263 9.14 -15.44 -35.33
CA GLU A 263 8.21 -14.50 -35.97
C GLU A 263 7.87 -13.34 -35.02
N ARG A 264 7.64 -13.61 -33.72
CA ARG A 264 7.35 -12.57 -32.72
C ARG A 264 8.48 -11.55 -32.57
N ARG A 265 9.74 -12.00 -32.69
CA ARG A 265 10.92 -11.14 -32.56
C ARG A 265 11.00 -10.11 -33.69
N SER A 266 10.75 -10.56 -34.92
CA SER A 266 10.81 -9.74 -36.14
C SER A 266 9.48 -9.05 -36.51
N PHE A 267 8.39 -9.36 -35.80
CA PHE A 267 7.07 -8.79 -36.05
C PHE A 267 7.06 -7.26 -35.92
N ASP A 268 6.59 -6.60 -36.98
CA ASP A 268 6.35 -5.17 -37.01
C ASP A 268 5.17 -4.86 -37.95
N ALA A 269 4.05 -4.45 -37.36
CA ALA A 269 2.85 -4.00 -38.06
C ALA A 269 2.81 -2.48 -38.29
N GLY A 270 3.80 -1.72 -37.81
CA GLY A 270 3.91 -0.28 -38.05
C GLY A 270 2.71 0.56 -37.60
N LEU A 271 2.04 0.16 -36.51
CA LEU A 271 0.80 0.79 -36.05
C LEU A 271 1.00 2.20 -35.47
N GLY A 272 2.18 2.48 -34.88
CA GLY A 272 2.49 3.80 -34.32
C GLY A 272 1.65 4.21 -33.09
N LEU A 273 1.02 3.24 -32.41
CA LEU A 273 0.11 3.49 -31.29
C LEU A 273 0.82 3.61 -29.92
N GLY A 274 2.15 3.52 -29.89
CA GLY A 274 2.93 3.47 -28.65
C GLY A 274 2.78 4.72 -27.78
N ARG A 275 2.76 5.90 -28.41
CA ARG A 275 2.61 7.18 -27.71
C ARG A 275 1.26 7.29 -27.01
N GLU A 276 0.18 6.91 -27.67
CA GLU A 276 -1.16 6.91 -27.07
C GLU A 276 -1.21 5.95 -25.88
N LYS A 277 -0.62 4.75 -26.04
CA LYS A 277 -0.63 3.74 -25.00
C LYS A 277 0.10 4.18 -23.74
N ILE A 278 1.31 4.73 -23.83
CA ILE A 278 2.04 5.14 -22.62
C ILE A 278 1.31 6.27 -21.85
N PHE A 279 0.57 7.13 -22.55
CA PHE A 279 -0.27 8.16 -21.93
C PHE A 279 -1.48 7.57 -21.21
N GLU A 280 -2.13 6.55 -21.79
CA GLU A 280 -3.20 5.77 -21.16
C GLU A 280 -2.68 5.05 -19.91
N VAL A 281 -1.54 4.36 -20.02
CA VAL A 281 -0.91 3.65 -18.91
C VAL A 281 -0.59 4.61 -17.77
N ARG A 282 0.01 5.76 -18.06
CA ARG A 282 0.27 6.82 -17.08
C ARG A 282 -1.00 7.32 -16.41
N ARG A 283 -2.13 7.36 -17.11
CA ARG A 283 -3.39 7.86 -16.55
C ARG A 283 -4.00 6.89 -15.55
N ASP A 284 -4.05 5.60 -15.88
CA ASP A 284 -4.97 4.67 -15.20
C ASP A 284 -4.26 3.71 -14.21
N HIS A 285 -2.96 3.49 -14.35
CA HIS A 285 -2.24 2.45 -13.60
C HIS A 285 -1.53 2.97 -12.33
N ASN A 286 -1.27 2.06 -11.39
CA ASN A 286 -0.29 2.21 -10.30
C ASN A 286 0.83 1.19 -10.50
N ASP A 287 1.85 1.17 -9.62
CA ASP A 287 3.00 0.28 -9.78
C ASP A 287 2.61 -1.21 -9.83
N VAL A 288 1.61 -1.62 -9.04
CA VAL A 288 1.12 -3.01 -9.02
C VAL A 288 0.53 -3.38 -10.37
N THR A 289 -0.43 -2.60 -10.89
CA THR A 289 -1.07 -2.92 -12.18
C THR A 289 -0.12 -2.68 -13.36
N PHE A 290 0.84 -1.77 -13.23
CA PHE A 290 1.86 -1.50 -14.24
C PHE A 290 2.79 -2.70 -14.42
N ILE A 291 3.33 -3.24 -13.33
CA ILE A 291 4.14 -4.46 -13.39
C ILE A 291 3.30 -5.65 -13.80
N ASP A 292 2.08 -5.78 -13.25
CA ASP A 292 1.24 -6.94 -13.54
C ASP A 292 0.86 -7.03 -15.04
N ASN A 293 0.46 -5.92 -15.64
CA ASN A 293 0.00 -5.93 -17.02
C ASN A 293 1.13 -5.92 -18.05
N PHE A 294 2.29 -5.30 -17.75
CA PHE A 294 3.28 -5.00 -18.77
C PHE A 294 4.62 -5.73 -18.62
N LEU A 295 4.96 -6.27 -17.44
CA LEU A 295 6.15 -7.11 -17.28
C LEU A 295 5.88 -8.49 -17.88
N CYS A 296 6.51 -8.77 -19.02
CA CYS A 296 6.45 -10.05 -19.71
C CYS A 296 7.82 -10.75 -19.74
N GLU A 297 7.82 -11.99 -20.21
CA GLU A 297 9.02 -12.83 -20.34
C GLU A 297 10.10 -12.14 -21.20
N GLU A 298 9.72 -11.62 -22.37
CA GLU A 298 10.66 -10.96 -23.29
C GLU A 298 11.31 -9.73 -22.65
N PHE A 299 10.56 -8.98 -21.85
CA PHE A 299 11.07 -7.84 -21.11
C PHE A 299 12.04 -8.28 -20.00
N ALA A 300 11.68 -9.31 -19.23
CA ALA A 300 12.52 -9.83 -18.16
C ALA A 300 13.86 -10.35 -18.70
N GLU A 301 13.84 -11.06 -19.84
CA GLU A 301 15.05 -11.50 -20.54
C GLU A 301 15.90 -10.32 -21.04
N ALA A 302 15.28 -9.35 -21.72
CA ALA A 302 15.98 -8.20 -22.28
C ALA A 302 16.68 -7.36 -21.19
N GLN A 303 16.05 -7.24 -20.02
CA GLN A 303 16.57 -6.46 -18.90
C GLN A 303 17.43 -7.30 -17.93
N ASN A 304 17.67 -8.59 -18.23
CA ASN A 304 18.40 -9.54 -17.38
C ASN A 304 17.86 -9.60 -15.94
N LEU A 305 16.53 -9.63 -15.80
CA LEU A 305 15.87 -9.73 -14.50
C LEU A 305 15.85 -11.19 -14.05
N TYR A 306 16.59 -11.48 -12.98
CA TYR A 306 16.70 -12.83 -12.41
C TYR A 306 16.47 -12.80 -10.89
N VAL A 307 16.08 -13.95 -10.32
CA VAL A 307 16.01 -14.12 -8.88
C VAL A 307 17.42 -14.40 -8.36
N TYR A 308 17.96 -13.49 -7.54
CA TYR A 308 19.26 -13.64 -6.92
C TYR A 308 19.12 -14.18 -5.50
N GLY A 309 20.01 -15.11 -5.13
CA GLY A 309 20.13 -15.64 -3.78
C GLY A 309 21.55 -15.50 -3.27
N PHE A 310 21.68 -15.20 -1.98
CA PHE A 310 22.99 -15.15 -1.35
C PHE A 310 23.45 -16.57 -1.00
N ASN A 311 24.51 -17.04 -1.66
CA ASN A 311 25.11 -18.32 -1.33
C ASN A 311 26.08 -18.12 -0.15
N GLN A 312 25.67 -18.56 1.04
CA GLN A 312 26.46 -18.42 2.27
C GLN A 312 27.83 -19.13 2.20
N ARG A 313 27.99 -20.10 1.30
CA ARG A 313 29.23 -20.88 1.15
C ARG A 313 30.26 -20.17 0.27
N THR A 314 29.82 -19.46 -0.78
CA THR A 314 30.71 -18.74 -1.71
C THR A 314 30.83 -17.25 -1.37
N GLY A 315 29.95 -16.73 -0.51
CA GLY A 315 29.89 -15.31 -0.16
C GLY A 315 29.45 -14.42 -1.32
N GLN A 316 28.86 -15.01 -2.36
CA GLN A 316 28.45 -14.33 -3.58
C GLN A 316 26.95 -14.49 -3.83
N TYR A 317 26.37 -13.53 -4.54
CA TYR A 317 25.01 -13.65 -5.06
C TYR A 317 25.03 -14.50 -6.32
N GLU A 318 24.27 -15.59 -6.32
CA GLU A 318 24.10 -16.49 -7.45
C GLU A 318 22.67 -16.36 -8.00
N ILE A 319 22.50 -16.61 -9.29
CA ILE A 319 21.17 -16.68 -9.91
C ILE A 319 20.52 -17.97 -9.42
N LEU A 320 19.48 -17.85 -8.59
CA LEU A 320 18.71 -18.99 -8.10
C LEU A 320 17.71 -19.48 -9.14
N ASP A 321 17.06 -18.55 -9.84
CA ASP A 321 16.03 -18.88 -10.80
C ASP A 321 15.98 -17.87 -11.95
N ARG A 322 15.63 -18.38 -13.13
CA ARG A 322 15.44 -17.60 -14.36
C ARG A 322 13.96 -17.51 -14.76
N ASP A 323 13.07 -18.16 -14.02
CA ASP A 323 11.62 -18.07 -14.25
C ASP A 323 11.12 -16.64 -13.99
N TRP A 324 10.73 -15.97 -15.07
CA TRP A 324 10.22 -14.60 -15.05
C TRP A 324 8.94 -14.47 -14.20
N THR A 325 8.15 -15.54 -14.09
CA THR A 325 6.91 -15.55 -13.29
C THR A 325 7.23 -15.32 -11.82
N LYS A 326 8.31 -15.95 -11.32
CA LYS A 326 8.77 -15.78 -9.93
C LYS A 326 9.33 -14.38 -9.70
N VAL A 327 10.09 -13.84 -10.66
CA VAL A 327 10.58 -12.45 -10.61
C VAL A 327 9.39 -11.48 -10.50
N LYS A 328 8.39 -11.65 -11.36
CA LYS A 328 7.18 -10.83 -11.35
C LYS A 328 6.42 -10.94 -10.03
N GLN A 329 6.21 -12.15 -9.52
CA GLN A 329 5.54 -12.37 -8.24
C GLN A 329 6.30 -11.71 -7.09
N GLN A 330 7.63 -11.84 -7.03
CA GLN A 330 8.45 -11.21 -6.00
C GLN A 330 8.38 -9.67 -6.05
N LEU A 331 8.37 -9.09 -7.26
CA LEU A 331 8.19 -7.65 -7.44
C LEU A 331 6.79 -7.21 -6.98
N LEU A 332 5.73 -7.87 -7.45
CA LEU A 332 4.35 -7.55 -7.06
C LEU A 332 4.14 -7.70 -5.54
N TRP A 333 4.77 -8.71 -4.95
CA TRP A 333 4.78 -8.92 -3.52
C TRP A 333 5.37 -7.73 -2.77
N SER A 334 6.55 -7.29 -3.19
CA SER A 334 7.24 -6.14 -2.58
C SER A 334 6.47 -4.82 -2.70
N LEU A 335 5.57 -4.70 -3.69
CA LEU A 335 4.77 -3.51 -3.93
C LEU A 335 3.39 -3.58 -3.27
N THR A 336 2.93 -4.78 -2.93
CA THR A 336 1.67 -4.98 -2.23
C THR A 336 1.78 -4.36 -0.84
N ASN A 337 0.97 -3.34 -0.57
CA ASN A 337 1.06 -2.52 0.63
C ASN A 337 2.47 -1.96 0.89
N PHE A 338 3.25 -1.67 -0.17
CA PHE A 338 4.64 -1.17 -0.07
C PHE A 338 5.60 -2.10 0.68
N GLY A 339 5.29 -3.41 0.71
CA GLY A 339 6.05 -4.38 1.49
C GLY A 339 5.89 -4.21 3.00
N GLN A 340 4.95 -3.36 3.43
CA GLN A 340 4.64 -3.16 4.84
C GLN A 340 3.58 -4.17 5.31
N PRO A 341 3.67 -4.63 6.57
CA PRO A 341 2.67 -5.49 7.17
C PRO A 341 1.26 -4.89 7.09
N ARG A 342 0.27 -5.73 6.78
CA ARG A 342 -1.14 -5.33 6.77
C ARG A 342 -1.76 -5.62 8.12
N ILE A 343 -2.01 -4.58 8.90
CA ILE A 343 -2.58 -4.69 10.24
C ILE A 343 -4.00 -4.12 10.22
N SER A 344 -4.93 -4.78 10.89
CA SER A 344 -6.32 -4.33 11.03
C SER A 344 -6.79 -4.50 12.47
N ILE A 345 -7.59 -3.55 12.97
CA ILE A 345 -8.27 -3.69 14.25
C ILE A 345 -9.46 -4.63 14.06
N VAL A 346 -9.51 -5.71 14.82
CA VAL A 346 -10.60 -6.70 14.77
C VAL A 346 -11.56 -6.53 15.94
N ASP A 347 -11.05 -6.18 17.13
CA ASP A 347 -11.88 -6.00 18.32
C ASP A 347 -11.23 -4.99 19.28
N ALA A 348 -11.92 -3.92 19.60
CA ALA A 348 -11.53 -2.89 20.58
C ALA A 348 -12.17 -3.12 21.96
N ASN A 349 -12.91 -4.23 22.13
CA ASN A 349 -13.38 -4.70 23.42
C ASN A 349 -12.97 -6.16 23.64
N TYR A 350 -11.72 -6.48 23.31
CA TYR A 350 -11.20 -7.83 23.45
C TYR A 350 -11.33 -8.32 24.90
N ARG A 351 -11.78 -9.57 25.04
CA ARG A 351 -12.09 -10.22 26.32
C ARG A 351 -13.08 -9.44 27.20
N ASN A 352 -13.87 -8.54 26.60
CA ASN A 352 -14.78 -7.63 27.29
C ASN A 352 -14.09 -6.72 28.32
N ARG A 353 -12.83 -6.34 28.05
CA ARG A 353 -12.01 -5.48 28.93
C ARG A 353 -11.66 -4.14 28.29
N GLY A 354 -12.20 -3.82 27.10
CA GLY A 354 -11.79 -2.67 26.30
C GLY A 354 -10.34 -2.76 25.80
N GLU A 355 -9.77 -3.96 25.77
CA GLU A 355 -8.42 -4.20 25.24
C GLU A 355 -8.48 -4.17 23.70
N LEU A 356 -7.42 -3.67 23.07
CA LEU A 356 -7.35 -3.55 21.60
C LEU A 356 -6.73 -4.82 21.01
N TYR A 357 -7.43 -5.45 20.07
CA TYR A 357 -6.98 -6.63 19.34
C TYR A 357 -6.81 -6.29 17.87
N LEU A 358 -5.57 -6.40 17.42
CA LEU A 358 -5.16 -6.23 16.05
C LEU A 358 -4.78 -7.58 15.44
N PHE A 359 -5.09 -7.73 14.17
CA PHE A 359 -4.71 -8.87 13.37
C PHE A 359 -3.74 -8.43 12.28
N HIS A 360 -2.62 -9.12 12.21
CA HIS A 360 -1.70 -9.03 11.09
C HIS A 360 -2.12 -10.05 10.02
N ASP A 361 -2.52 -9.55 8.85
CA ASP A 361 -2.79 -10.35 7.66
C ASP A 361 -1.46 -10.89 7.10
N TRP A 362 -1.02 -12.01 7.69
CA TRP A 362 0.24 -12.65 7.37
C TRP A 362 0.19 -13.21 5.97
N ASN A 363 1.05 -12.63 5.17
CA ASN A 363 1.09 -12.84 3.74
C ASN A 363 2.40 -13.60 3.37
N GLY A 364 3.27 -13.90 4.35
CA GLY A 364 4.60 -14.48 4.12
C GLY A 364 5.76 -13.57 4.54
N VAL A 365 5.43 -12.40 5.11
CA VAL A 365 6.38 -11.47 5.70
C VAL A 365 6.11 -11.42 7.19
N ASP A 366 7.10 -11.77 7.99
CA ASP A 366 6.99 -11.74 9.45
C ASP A 366 7.12 -10.30 9.98
N LEU A 367 6.50 -10.03 11.13
CA LEU A 367 6.70 -8.76 11.80
C LEU A 367 8.12 -8.67 12.35
N GLN A 368 8.77 -7.53 12.17
CA GLN A 368 10.01 -7.24 12.88
C GLN A 368 9.68 -7.01 14.36
N PHE A 369 10.05 -7.96 15.23
CA PHE A 369 9.67 -7.95 16.65
C PHE A 369 9.99 -6.64 17.37
N GLU A 370 11.19 -6.11 17.19
CA GLU A 370 11.59 -4.88 17.88
C GLU A 370 10.78 -3.67 17.41
N GLN A 371 10.49 -3.57 16.11
CA GLN A 371 9.63 -2.51 15.58
C GLN A 371 8.18 -2.69 16.06
N ALA A 372 7.66 -3.91 16.03
CA ALA A 372 6.31 -4.22 16.51
C ALA A 372 6.14 -3.85 17.99
N LYS A 373 7.14 -4.12 18.85
CA LYS A 373 7.12 -3.70 20.26
C LYS A 373 7.01 -2.18 20.39
N LEU A 374 7.80 -1.42 19.64
CA LEU A 374 7.75 0.04 19.68
C LEU A 374 6.40 0.58 19.20
N THR A 375 5.86 0.03 18.11
CA THR A 375 4.52 0.37 17.59
C THR A 375 3.42 0.06 18.62
N MET A 376 3.49 -1.09 19.30
CA MET A 376 2.54 -1.47 20.33
C MET A 376 2.60 -0.55 21.56
N ARG A 377 3.78 -0.04 21.93
CA ARG A 377 3.90 0.99 22.99
C ARG A 377 3.14 2.25 22.61
N SER A 378 3.34 2.76 21.40
CA SER A 378 2.63 3.93 20.90
C SER A 378 1.11 3.70 20.84
N LEU A 379 0.67 2.51 20.41
CA LEU A 379 -0.75 2.13 20.44
C LEU A 379 -1.34 2.13 21.85
N PHE A 380 -0.61 1.56 22.83
CA PHE A 380 -1.05 1.55 24.22
C PHE A 380 -1.16 2.96 24.79
N GLU A 381 -0.21 3.84 24.51
CA GLU A 381 -0.26 5.22 25.00
C GLU A 381 -1.45 6.00 24.42
N LEU A 382 -1.83 5.74 23.16
CA LEU A 382 -3.01 6.37 22.54
C LEU A 382 -4.32 5.74 23.03
N TRP A 383 -4.36 4.42 23.20
CA TRP A 383 -5.58 3.68 23.59
C TRP A 383 -5.81 3.63 25.10
N SER A 384 -4.76 3.85 25.91
CA SER A 384 -4.73 3.77 27.38
C SER A 384 -5.10 2.41 27.98
N ARG A 385 -5.14 1.33 27.18
CA ARG A 385 -5.45 -0.03 27.61
C ARG A 385 -4.57 -1.05 26.87
N PRO A 386 -4.43 -2.29 27.39
CA PRO A 386 -3.59 -3.31 26.77
C PRO A 386 -3.90 -3.54 25.29
N VAL A 387 -2.85 -3.82 24.54
CA VAL A 387 -2.87 -4.01 23.09
C VAL A 387 -2.35 -5.41 22.75
N HIS A 388 -3.06 -6.09 21.87
CA HIS A 388 -2.76 -7.44 21.41
C HIS A 388 -2.61 -7.44 19.89
N VAL A 389 -1.55 -8.06 19.38
CA VAL A 389 -1.32 -8.26 17.95
C VAL A 389 -1.19 -9.75 17.69
N GLU A 390 -2.16 -10.30 16.97
CA GLU A 390 -2.07 -11.65 16.42
C GLU A 390 -1.26 -11.61 15.13
N THR A 391 -0.23 -12.44 15.04
CA THR A 391 0.64 -12.58 13.87
C THR A 391 1.00 -14.04 13.65
N ARG A 392 1.64 -14.34 12.51
CA ARG A 392 2.38 -15.58 12.32
C ARG A 392 3.87 -15.28 12.19
N GLU A 393 4.68 -16.23 12.62
CA GLU A 393 6.13 -16.26 12.42
C GLU A 393 6.53 -17.67 12.06
N GLU A 394 7.29 -17.85 10.98
CA GLU A 394 7.66 -19.18 10.45
C GLU A 394 6.47 -20.14 10.24
N GLY A 395 5.25 -19.60 10.06
CA GLY A 395 4.01 -20.37 9.89
C GLY A 395 3.27 -20.71 11.19
N GLU A 396 3.84 -20.42 12.36
CA GLU A 396 3.21 -20.63 13.66
C GLU A 396 2.50 -19.36 14.15
N GLY A 397 1.31 -19.53 14.72
CA GLY A 397 0.53 -18.41 15.27
C GLY A 397 1.15 -17.88 16.57
N ARG A 398 1.33 -16.58 16.66
CA ARG A 398 1.84 -15.88 17.85
C ARG A 398 0.92 -14.73 18.23
N LEU A 399 0.65 -14.60 19.53
CA LEU A 399 -0.05 -13.46 20.09
C LEU A 399 0.94 -12.62 20.89
N MET A 400 1.24 -11.43 20.38
CA MET A 400 2.01 -10.42 21.10
C MET A 400 1.07 -9.58 21.94
N SER A 401 1.37 -9.40 23.23
CA SER A 401 0.56 -8.60 24.15
C SER A 401 1.43 -7.58 24.87
N TYR A 402 0.90 -6.36 25.02
CA TYR A 402 1.53 -5.30 25.80
C TYR A 402 0.51 -4.68 26.75
N ASP A 403 0.83 -4.69 28.04
CA ASP A 403 -0.06 -4.21 29.12
C ASP A 403 0.31 -2.82 29.66
N GLY A 404 1.38 -2.21 29.12
CA GLY A 404 1.94 -0.93 29.58
C GLY A 404 3.30 -1.09 30.27
N THR A 405 3.62 -2.27 30.79
CA THR A 405 4.91 -2.56 31.44
C THR A 405 5.67 -3.67 30.74
N ASP A 406 5.02 -4.80 30.52
CA ASP A 406 5.66 -6.02 30.06
C ASP A 406 5.15 -6.43 28.67
N PHE A 407 6.07 -7.02 27.90
CA PHE A 407 5.76 -7.62 26.62
C PHE A 407 5.69 -9.13 26.78
N GLU A 408 4.53 -9.70 26.49
CA GLU A 408 4.33 -11.15 26.46
C GLU A 408 4.15 -11.63 25.03
N VAL A 409 4.78 -12.75 24.69
CA VAL A 409 4.56 -13.45 23.42
C VAL A 409 4.08 -14.85 23.76
N GLN A 410 2.89 -15.20 23.30
CA GLN A 410 2.28 -16.51 23.55
C GLN A 410 2.16 -17.26 22.21
N GLU A 411 2.59 -18.52 22.19
CA GLU A 411 2.36 -19.40 21.05
C GLU A 411 0.89 -19.84 21.02
N MET A 412 0.24 -19.64 19.88
CA MET A 412 -1.14 -20.08 19.66
C MET A 412 -1.13 -21.51 19.12
N THR A 413 -1.20 -22.49 20.02
CA THR A 413 -1.42 -23.89 19.66
C THR A 413 -2.88 -24.09 19.28
N ASN A 414 -3.13 -24.28 17.98
CA ASN A 414 -4.44 -24.35 17.32
C ASN A 414 -5.16 -23.00 17.14
N SER A 415 -5.08 -22.49 15.91
CA SER A 415 -5.95 -21.50 15.29
C SER A 415 -7.42 -22.00 15.20
N ALA A 416 -8.05 -22.36 16.32
CA ALA A 416 -9.49 -22.61 16.39
C ALA A 416 -10.30 -21.30 16.48
N ASP A 417 -9.67 -20.22 16.97
CA ASP A 417 -10.26 -18.87 17.06
C ASP A 417 -9.82 -17.93 15.92
N ALA A 418 -8.81 -18.31 15.14
CA ALA A 418 -8.50 -17.64 13.88
C ALA A 418 -9.45 -18.17 12.81
N ALA A 419 -10.67 -17.62 12.79
CA ALA A 419 -11.51 -17.70 11.60
C ALA A 419 -10.81 -16.90 10.49
N PRO A 420 -10.31 -17.54 9.42
CA PRO A 420 -9.78 -16.81 8.29
C PRO A 420 -10.96 -16.45 7.40
N VAL A 421 -11.46 -15.22 7.46
CA VAL A 421 -12.23 -14.65 6.34
C VAL A 421 -11.96 -13.16 6.22
N VAL A 422 -10.93 -12.81 5.45
CA VAL A 422 -10.99 -11.62 4.58
C VAL A 422 -10.59 -12.09 3.18
N GLY A 423 -11.60 -12.41 2.38
CA GLY A 423 -11.47 -12.78 0.98
C GLY A 423 -12.85 -12.71 0.32
N TYR A 424 -12.92 -12.17 -0.89
CA TYR A 424 -14.13 -12.28 -1.70
C TYR A 424 -14.26 -13.74 -2.16
N ALA A 425 -15.40 -14.37 -1.87
CA ALA A 425 -15.74 -15.64 -2.50
C ALA A 425 -15.79 -15.42 -4.02
N PRO A 426 -15.12 -16.25 -4.85
CA PRO A 426 -15.38 -16.24 -6.28
C PRO A 426 -16.87 -16.54 -6.48
N ARG A 427 -17.57 -15.67 -7.22
CA ARG A 427 -18.91 -16.01 -7.69
C ARG A 427 -18.76 -17.23 -8.60
N ALA A 428 -19.37 -18.34 -8.20
CA ALA A 428 -19.50 -19.56 -8.99
C ALA A 428 -20.24 -19.30 -10.30
#